data_AF-A0A925UQ18-F1
#
_entry.id   AF-A0A925UQ18-F1
#
_cell.length_a   1.000
_cell.length_b   1.000
_cell.length_c   1.000
_cell.angle_alpha   90.00
_cell.angle_beta   90.00
_cell.angle_gamma   90.00
#
_symmetry.space_group_name_H-M   'P 1'
#
loop_
_entity.id
_entity.type
_entity.pdbx_description
1 polymer ?
#
loop_
_entity_poly.entity_id
_entity_poly.type
_entity_poly.pdbx_seq_one_letter_code
_entity_poly.pdbx_strand_id
1 'polypeptide(L)' 'MNTEARNNIHMCKEALYAAQQGLQAAASAAENTNIKNQITTQLTQVTNCLKECEDIASGLSQYLTEKRVEGIHH' A
#
# COMPACT_ATOMS: atom_id res chain seq x y z
N MET A 1 12.77 9.64 13.73
CA MET A 1 13.02 8.74 12.59
C MET A 1 11.76 8.05 12.02
N ASN A 2 10.53 8.35 12.49
CA ASN A 2 9.29 7.75 11.92
C ASN A 2 8.59 8.58 10.84
N THR A 3 8.82 9.89 10.77
CA THR A 3 8.06 10.77 9.86
C THR A 3 8.39 10.53 8.40
N GLU A 4 9.68 10.39 8.05
CA GLU A 4 10.12 10.17 6.68
C GLU A 4 9.71 8.79 6.16
N ALA A 5 9.88 7.74 6.97
CA ALA A 5 9.38 6.39 6.66
C ALA A 5 7.86 6.40 6.42
N ARG A 6 7.09 7.08 7.28
CA ARG A 6 5.64 7.21 7.12
C ARG A 6 5.27 7.96 5.83
N ASN A 7 5.97 9.04 5.51
CA ASN A 7 5.71 9.81 4.29
C ASN A 7 6.01 8.96 3.04
N ASN A 8 7.12 8.23 3.02
CA ASN A 8 7.49 7.36 1.91
C ASN A 8 6.50 6.19 1.75
N ILE A 9 6.05 5.57 2.84
CA ILE A 9 5.01 4.53 2.80
C ILE A 9 3.67 5.11 2.32
N HIS A 10 3.31 6.32 2.73
CA HIS A 10 2.12 6.98 2.24
C HIS A 10 2.18 7.21 0.72
N MET A 11 3.30 7.74 0.21
CA MET A 11 3.52 7.91 -1.23
C MET A 11 3.46 6.57 -1.99
N CYS A 12 4.06 5.51 -1.43
CA CYS A 12 4.00 4.17 -2.00
C CYS A 12 2.55 3.67 -2.10
N LYS A 13 1.75 3.86 -1.04
CA LYS A 13 0.34 3.48 -1.01
C LYS A 13 -0.48 4.19 -2.09
N GLU A 14 -0.30 5.49 -2.27
CA GLU A 14 -1.01 6.26 -3.30
C GLU A 14 -0.65 5.76 -4.72
N ALA A 15 0.63 5.48 -4.97
CA ALA A 15 1.08 4.93 -6.25
C ALA A 15 0.53 3.52 -6.51
N LEU A 16 0.51 2.66 -5.48
CA LEU A 16 -0.08 1.32 -5.56
C LEU A 16 -1.60 1.36 -5.80
N TYR A 17 -2.31 2.31 -5.18
CA TYR A 17 -3.74 2.52 -5.46
C TYR A 17 -3.98 2.90 -6.92
N ALA A 18 -3.20 3.83 -7.46
CA ALA A 18 -3.30 4.20 -8.86
C ALA A 18 -3.00 3.02 -9.80
N ALA A 19 -1.95 2.23 -9.49
CA ALA A 19 -1.61 1.02 -10.22
C ALA A 19 -2.74 -0.03 -10.15
N GLN A 20 -3.34 -0.24 -8.99
CA GLN A 20 -4.46 -1.15 -8.78
C GLN A 20 -5.65 -0.78 -9.67
N GLN A 21 -6.03 0.50 -9.69
CA GLN A 21 -7.12 1.00 -10.54
C GLN A 21 -6.82 0.80 -12.03
N GLY A 22 -5.60 1.12 -12.46
CA GLY A 22 -5.17 0.92 -13.85
C GLY A 22 -5.20 -0.55 -14.28
N LEU A 23 -4.69 -1.45 -13.43
CA LEU A 23 -4.71 -2.90 -13.68
C LEU A 23 -6.14 -3.45 -13.71
N GLN A 24 -7.03 -2.97 -12.84
CA GLN A 24 -8.42 -3.41 -12.83
C GLN A 24 -9.17 -2.96 -14.09
N ALA A 25 -8.94 -1.72 -14.55
CA ALA A 25 -9.47 -1.23 -15.82
C ALA A 25 -8.93 -2.04 -17.01
N ALA A 26 -7.62 -2.30 -17.03
CA ALA A 26 -6.98 -3.09 -18.09
C ALA A 26 -7.50 -4.53 -18.13
N ALA A 27 -7.66 -5.19 -16.98
CA ALA A 27 -8.21 -6.54 -16.90
C ALA A 27 -9.68 -6.60 -17.36
N SER A 28 -10.43 -5.51 -17.17
CA SER A 28 -11.83 -5.40 -17.60
C SER A 28 -11.94 -5.19 -19.11
N ALA A 29 -10.99 -4.48 -19.72
CA ALA A 29 -10.95 -4.20 -21.15
C ALA A 29 -10.24 -5.30 -21.99
N ALA A 30 -9.47 -6.19 -21.36
CA ALA A 30 -8.74 -7.23 -22.07
C ALA A 30 -9.68 -8.35 -22.59
N GLU A 31 -9.81 -8.45 -23.92
CA GLU A 31 -10.56 -9.51 -24.59
C GLU A 31 -9.79 -10.85 -24.65
N ASN A 32 -8.45 -10.77 -24.69
CA ASN A 32 -7.60 -11.96 -24.69
C ASN A 32 -7.51 -12.55 -23.27
N THR A 33 -8.08 -13.74 -23.06
CA THR A 33 -8.11 -14.42 -21.76
C THR A 33 -6.73 -14.63 -21.14
N ASN A 34 -5.71 -14.96 -21.94
CA ASN A 34 -4.35 -15.16 -21.43
C ASN A 34 -3.75 -13.86 -20.89
N ILE A 35 -3.88 -12.76 -21.64
CA ILE A 35 -3.43 -11.43 -21.21
C ILE A 35 -4.23 -10.97 -19.99
N LYS A 36 -5.56 -11.18 -19.98
CA LYS A 36 -6.41 -10.89 -18.82
C LYS A 36 -5.92 -11.60 -17.57
N ASN A 37 -5.60 -12.90 -17.64
CA ASN A 37 -5.07 -13.66 -16.51
C ASN A 37 -3.71 -13.13 -16.02
N GLN A 38 -2.84 -12.71 -16.93
CA GLN A 38 -1.57 -12.07 -16.57
C GLN A 38 -1.79 -10.74 -15.83
N ILE A 39 -2.69 -9.89 -16.33
CA ILE A 39 -3.05 -8.61 -15.69
C ILE A 39 -3.66 -8.88 -14.30
N THR A 40 -4.58 -9.84 -14.19
CA THR A 40 -5.19 -10.22 -12.90
C THR A 40 -4.15 -10.73 -11.90
N THR A 41 -3.13 -11.47 -12.35
CA THR A 41 -2.02 -11.89 -11.48
C THR A 41 -1.25 -10.70 -10.93
N GLN A 42 -0.94 -9.72 -11.78
CA GLN A 42 -0.28 -8.48 -11.35
C GLN A 42 -1.17 -7.66 -10.41
N LEU A 43 -2.48 -7.60 -10.68
CA LEU A 43 -3.46 -6.94 -9.80
C LEU A 43 -3.46 -7.54 -8.39
N THR A 44 -3.38 -8.88 -8.28
CA THR A 44 -3.26 -9.56 -6.97
C THR A 44 -1.97 -9.18 -6.25
N GLN A 45 -0.83 -9.13 -6.96
CA GLN A 45 0.46 -8.74 -6.36
C GLN A 45 0.42 -7.30 -5.83
N VAL A 46 -0.11 -6.36 -6.62
CA VAL A 46 -0.27 -4.96 -6.21
C VAL A 46 -1.22 -4.84 -5.01
N THR A 47 -2.32 -5.59 -5.00
CA THR A 47 -3.28 -5.58 -3.89
C THR A 47 -2.65 -6.10 -2.59
N ASN A 48 -1.82 -7.15 -2.66
CA ASN A 48 -1.11 -7.66 -1.50
C ASN A 48 -0.07 -6.65 -0.98
N CYS A 49 0.70 -6.04 -1.89
CA CYS A 49 1.67 -5.01 -1.52
C CYS A 49 1.01 -3.77 -0.89
N LEU A 50 -0.17 -3.38 -1.38
CA LEU A 50 -0.96 -2.30 -0.79
C LEU A 50 -1.34 -2.61 0.67
N LYS A 51 -1.82 -3.83 0.93
CA LYS A 51 -2.16 -4.28 2.28
C LYS A 51 -0.94 -4.26 3.22
N GLU A 52 0.21 -4.74 2.75
CA GLU A 52 1.46 -4.68 3.53
C GLU A 52 1.87 -3.23 3.84
N CYS A 53 1.70 -2.30 2.89
CA CYS A 53 1.95 -0.88 3.13
C CYS A 53 1.00 -0.29 4.19
N GLU A 54 -0.27 -0.72 4.24
CA GLU A 54 -1.24 -0.33 5.27
C GLU A 54 -0.83 -0.85 6.65
N ASP A 55 -0.39 -2.11 6.73
CA ASP A 55 0.09 -2.72 7.98
C ASP A 55 1.34 -2.00 8.50
N ILE A 56 2.29 -1.68 7.62
CA ILE A 56 3.50 -0.90 7.96
C ILE A 56 3.11 0.50 8.45
N ALA A 57 2.20 1.19 7.75
CA ALA A 57 1.74 2.52 8.13
C ALA A 57 1.06 2.53 9.51
N SER A 58 0.29 1.47 9.81
CA SER A 58 -0.33 1.25 11.12
C SER A 58 0.71 1.10 12.23
N GLY A 59 1.70 0.21 12.04
CA GLY A 59 2.80 0.02 12.99
C GLY A 59 3.62 1.29 13.24
N LEU A 60 3.92 2.05 12.19
CA LEU A 60 4.63 3.35 12.31
C LEU A 60 3.83 4.38 13.13
N SER A 61 2.50 4.32 13.06
CA SER A 61 1.59 5.21 13.80
C SER A 61 1.43 4.79 15.27
N GLN A 62 1.44 3.48 15.55
CA GLN A 62 1.43 2.95 16.92
C GLN A 62 2.69 3.39 17.68
N TYR A 63 3.88 3.23 17.09
CA TYR A 63 5.15 3.65 17.71
C TYR A 63 5.18 5.15 18.07
N LEU A 64 4.60 6.01 17.23
CA LEU A 64 4.51 7.45 17.51
C LEU A 64 3.61 7.75 18.72
N THR A 65 2.53 6.99 18.88
CA THR A 65 1.61 7.11 20.02
C THR A 65 2.32 6.69 21.31
N GLU A 66 3.01 5.55 21.29
CA GLU A 66 3.74 5.02 22.45
C GLU A 66 4.86 5.98 22.91
N LYS A 67 5.69 6.47 21.97
CA LYS A 67 6.75 7.45 22.28
C LYS A 67 6.22 8.76 22.86
N ARG A 68 5.04 9.21 22.44
CA ARG A 68 4.40 10.41 22.97
C ARG A 68 3.91 10.21 24.41
N VAL A 69 3.45 9.01 24.77
CA VAL A 69 3.00 8.68 26.14
C VAL A 69 4.20 8.53 27.09
N GLU A 70 5.32 7.95 26.63
CA GLU A 70 6.57 7.87 27.41
C GLU A 70 7.16 9.25 27.75
N GLY A 71 7.09 10.21 26.82
CA GLY A 71 7.62 11.56 27.02
C GLY A 71 6.79 12.48 27.93
N ILE A 72 5.60 12.07 28.36
CA ILE A 72 4.74 12.84 29.29
C ILE A 72 4.99 12.40 30.75
N HIS A 73 5.66 11.27 30.98
CA HIS A 73 5.94 10.72 32.31
C HIS A 73 7.35 11.08 32.84
N HIS A 74 8.05 12.03 32.21
CA HIS A 74 9.36 12.51 32.65
C HIS A 74 9.35 14.02 32.92
#